data_AF-A0A518DMH5-F1
#
_entry.id   AF-A0A518DMH5-F1
#
_cell.length_a   1.000
_cell.length_b   1.000
_cell.length_c   1.000
_cell.angle_alpha   90.00
_cell.angle_beta   90.00
_cell.angle_gamma   90.00
#
_symmetry.space_group_name_H-M   'P 1'
#
loop_
_entity.id
_entity.type
_entity.pdbx_description
1 polymer ?
#
loop_
_entity_poly.entity_id
_entity_poly.type
_entity_poly.pdbx_seq_one_letter_code
_entity_poly.pdbx_strand_id
1 'polypeptide(L)'
;MEPAPGVNEIADQAMHDLVGQLPDHCAWARISVEAAHQGRQVELSVRIESPTIAGKRLEPSPAMLDRVTRLYADCLDCDSPWLRFTALAQPETSGDWSVETQFEYAPAASLSYEPRVISRPPMSPPLAALFEQYAGDSFDKHLCLDATLGHDAEWEFDSSAGKLRLSDGRHFDVQPIGVFCNLRATWRWAWDMPGESLAADKLLRLGQEHDTPELQQPVLTLDHAEPDCLALVACGLLDADFWFECDGPQDSIFLVGNYATPLTREREPDRLAYVVLEVIENFACDHRAMLEHFARSAGYRLGGSGDPRRLEAFSPQGKRLLAAFDKAGQLREIVLDP
;
A
#
# COMPACT_ATOMS: atom_id res chain seq x y z
N MET A 1 24.48 13.62 10.05
CA MET A 1 23.37 13.26 9.15
C MET A 1 22.19 13.10 10.08
N GLU A 2 21.25 14.05 10.06
CA GLU A 2 20.06 13.94 10.92
C GLU A 2 19.25 12.72 10.48
N PRO A 3 18.64 11.97 11.42
CA PRO A 3 17.78 10.85 11.07
C PRO A 3 16.63 11.36 10.19
N ALA A 4 16.19 10.53 9.23
CA ALA A 4 15.00 10.85 8.45
C ALA A 4 13.82 11.08 9.42
N PRO A 5 13.02 12.14 9.23
CA PRO A 5 11.86 12.39 10.08
C PRO A 5 10.92 11.18 9.98
N GLY A 6 10.48 10.66 11.13
CA GLY A 6 9.54 9.54 11.23
C GLY A 6 10.09 8.24 11.81
N VAL A 7 11.41 8.00 11.86
CA VAL A 7 11.94 6.71 12.37
C VAL A 7 11.74 6.52 13.88
N ASN A 8 11.94 7.58 14.66
CA ASN A 8 11.64 7.53 16.10
C ASN A 8 10.14 7.39 16.34
N GLU A 9 9.29 7.98 15.49
CA GLU A 9 7.84 7.84 15.56
C GLU A 9 7.41 6.42 15.20
N ILE A 10 8.04 5.77 14.21
CA ILE A 10 7.84 4.36 13.86
C ILE A 10 8.30 3.45 15.02
N ALA A 11 9.44 3.74 15.65
CA ALA A 11 9.93 2.96 16.78
C ALA A 11 9.04 3.10 18.02
N ASP A 12 8.57 4.32 18.32
CA ASP A 12 7.65 4.60 19.42
C ASP A 12 6.26 3.99 19.16
N GLN A 13 5.79 4.02 17.92
CA GLN A 13 4.52 3.41 17.49
C GLN A 13 4.57 1.88 17.54
N ALA A 14 5.61 1.27 16.96
CA ALA A 14 5.82 -0.17 17.02
C ALA A 14 5.94 -0.65 18.49
N MET A 15 6.50 0.19 19.37
CA MET A 15 6.54 -0.09 20.81
C MET A 15 5.16 -0.04 21.46
N HIS A 16 4.36 0.97 21.13
CA HIS A 16 2.99 1.09 21.64
C HIS A 16 2.15 -0.13 21.24
N ASP A 17 2.22 -0.55 19.99
CA ASP A 17 1.41 -1.65 19.45
C ASP A 17 1.89 -3.01 19.96
N LEU A 18 3.21 -3.20 20.04
CA LEU A 18 3.81 -4.39 20.65
C LEU A 18 3.36 -4.52 22.11
N VAL A 19 3.39 -3.44 22.89
CA VAL A 19 2.96 -3.47 24.30
C VAL A 19 1.47 -3.76 24.44
N GLY A 20 0.63 -3.22 23.55
CA GLY A 20 -0.83 -3.45 23.55
C GLY A 20 -1.23 -4.89 23.22
N GLN A 21 -0.41 -5.62 22.46
CA GLN A 21 -0.70 -6.99 22.01
C GLN A 21 -0.08 -8.09 22.90
N LEU A 22 0.66 -7.72 23.95
CA LEU A 22 1.25 -8.68 24.86
C LEU A 22 0.19 -9.30 25.80
N PRO A 23 0.21 -10.64 26.00
CA PRO A 23 -0.66 -11.28 26.97
C PRO A 23 -0.44 -10.77 28.39
N ASP A 24 -1.48 -10.78 29.25
CA ASP A 24 -1.39 -10.37 30.66
C ASP A 24 -0.26 -11.04 31.47
N HIS A 25 0.12 -12.27 31.09
CA HIS A 25 1.21 -13.01 31.73
C HIS A 25 2.61 -12.53 31.32
N CYS A 26 2.71 -11.55 30.42
CA CYS A 26 3.93 -10.83 30.03
C CYS A 26 4.03 -9.43 30.66
N ALA A 27 3.01 -8.99 31.42
CA ALA A 27 2.94 -7.65 32.04
C ALA A 27 4.06 -7.36 33.07
N TRP A 28 4.86 -8.37 33.41
CA TRP A 28 6.01 -8.22 34.29
C TRP A 28 7.29 -7.78 33.57
N ALA A 29 7.37 -7.94 32.25
CA ALA A 29 8.55 -7.62 31.48
C ALA A 29 8.55 -6.13 31.10
N ARG A 30 9.67 -5.44 31.33
CA ARG A 30 9.85 -4.09 30.78
C ARG A 30 10.47 -4.25 29.40
N ILE A 31 9.78 -3.76 28.39
CA ILE A 31 10.26 -3.80 27.01
C ILE A 31 10.67 -2.39 26.62
N SER A 32 11.85 -2.24 26.05
CA SER A 32 12.33 -1.00 25.46
C SER A 32 12.86 -1.28 24.07
N VAL A 33 12.51 -0.43 23.10
CA VAL A 33 13.16 -0.41 21.79
C VAL A 33 14.14 0.73 21.76
N GLU A 34 15.38 0.41 21.41
CA GLU A 34 16.40 1.40 21.10
C GLU A 34 16.63 1.38 19.58
N ALA A 35 16.52 2.53 18.94
CA ALA A 35 16.88 2.72 17.54
C ALA A 35 18.27 3.33 17.44
N ALA A 36 19.21 2.60 16.85
CA ALA A 36 20.56 3.09 16.56
C ALA A 36 20.74 3.32 15.06
N HIS A 37 21.38 4.44 14.73
CA HIS A 37 21.71 4.79 13.36
C HIS A 37 23.20 4.61 13.10
N GLN A 38 23.55 3.81 12.09
CA GLN A 38 24.88 3.76 11.52
C GLN A 38 24.81 3.96 10.00
N GLY A 39 24.85 5.23 9.58
CA GLY A 39 24.75 5.58 8.16
C GLY A 39 23.34 5.30 7.59
N ARG A 40 23.22 4.28 6.74
CA ARG A 40 21.96 3.84 6.11
C ARG A 40 21.33 2.61 6.78
N GLN A 41 21.97 2.10 7.83
CA GLN A 41 21.42 1.03 8.65
C GLN A 41 20.68 1.65 9.83
N VAL A 42 19.45 1.19 10.02
CA VAL A 42 18.71 1.36 11.27
C VAL A 42 18.85 0.03 12.00
N GLU A 43 19.24 0.06 13.26
CA GLU A 43 19.27 -1.11 14.12
C GLU A 43 18.23 -0.88 15.19
N LEU A 44 17.22 -1.75 15.26
CA LEU A 44 16.23 -1.69 16.33
C LEU A 44 16.53 -2.84 17.30
N SER A 45 16.84 -2.48 18.53
CA SER A 45 17.12 -3.41 19.61
C SER A 45 15.95 -3.45 20.57
N VAL A 46 15.26 -4.59 20.65
CA VAL A 46 14.23 -4.83 21.66
C VAL A 46 14.92 -5.43 22.88
N ARG A 47 14.99 -4.68 23.98
CA ARG A 47 15.47 -5.18 25.28
C ARG A 47 14.27 -5.61 26.12
N ILE A 48 14.34 -6.81 26.68
CA ILE A 48 13.33 -7.37 27.59
C ILE A 48 13.97 -7.49 28.98
N GLU A 49 13.67 -6.54 29.86
CA GLU A 49 14.14 -6.57 31.25
C GLU A 49 13.26 -7.52 32.06
N SER A 50 13.91 -8.48 32.71
CA SER A 50 13.21 -9.43 33.56
C SER A 50 13.30 -9.03 35.04
N PRO A 51 12.17 -8.88 35.75
CA PRO A 51 12.14 -8.49 37.14
C PRO A 51 12.65 -9.62 38.03
N THR A 52 13.21 -9.22 39.17
CA THR A 52 13.58 -10.14 40.24
C THR A 52 12.45 -10.18 41.26
N ILE A 53 11.81 -11.34 41.42
CA ILE A 53 10.75 -11.56 42.41
C ILE A 53 11.28 -12.53 43.46
N ALA A 54 11.27 -12.11 44.73
CA ALA A 54 11.76 -12.92 45.86
C ALA A 54 13.20 -13.47 45.66
N GLY A 55 14.08 -12.68 45.06
CA GLY A 55 15.48 -13.06 44.82
C GLY A 55 15.70 -14.03 43.65
N LYS A 56 14.65 -14.35 42.89
CA LYS A 56 14.75 -15.12 41.65
C LYS A 56 14.37 -14.25 40.47
N ARG A 57 15.25 -14.20 39.48
CA ARG A 57 14.95 -13.54 38.20
C ARG A 57 14.05 -14.46 37.39
N LEU A 58 12.99 -13.91 36.81
CA LEU A 58 12.18 -14.63 35.84
C LEU A 58 12.95 -14.69 34.52
N GLU A 59 12.92 -15.83 33.83
CA GLU A 59 13.49 -15.94 32.49
C GLU A 59 12.34 -15.98 31.47
N PRO A 60 12.43 -15.21 30.36
CA PRO A 60 11.45 -15.31 29.29
C PRO A 60 11.51 -16.70 28.66
N SER A 61 10.35 -17.32 28.46
CA SER A 61 10.31 -18.62 27.80
C SER A 61 10.65 -18.49 26.31
N PRO A 62 11.18 -19.54 25.66
CA PRO A 62 11.42 -19.52 24.21
C PRO A 62 10.16 -19.16 23.40
N ALA A 63 8.97 -19.59 23.85
CA ALA A 63 7.70 -19.27 23.21
C ALA A 63 7.31 -17.78 23.35
N MET A 64 7.73 -17.13 24.45
CA MET A 64 7.54 -15.69 24.64
C MET A 64 8.47 -14.91 23.71
N LEU A 65 9.75 -15.29 23.63
CA LEU A 65 10.72 -14.65 22.74
C LEU A 65 10.28 -14.76 21.28
N ASP A 66 9.92 -15.95 20.83
CA ASP A 66 9.45 -16.22 19.46
C ASP A 66 8.15 -15.46 19.13
N ARG A 67 7.27 -15.26 20.12
CA ARG A 67 6.05 -14.46 19.94
C ARG A 67 6.31 -12.96 19.91
N VAL A 68 7.21 -12.44 20.75
CA VAL A 68 7.64 -11.04 20.68
C VAL A 68 8.30 -10.77 19.33
N THR A 69 9.16 -11.67 18.85
CA THR A 69 9.78 -11.58 17.52
C THR A 69 8.74 -11.56 16.40
N ARG A 70 7.70 -12.42 16.47
CA ARG A 70 6.63 -12.44 15.47
C ARG A 70 5.73 -11.21 15.53
N LEU A 71 5.24 -10.83 16.70
CA LEU A 71 4.47 -9.61 16.88
C LEU A 71 5.26 -8.38 16.43
N TYR A 72 6.57 -8.37 16.64
CA TYR A 72 7.43 -7.29 16.17
C TYR A 72 7.60 -7.30 14.64
N ALA A 73 7.72 -8.47 14.02
CA ALA A 73 7.72 -8.61 12.56
C ALA A 73 6.37 -8.20 11.94
N ASP A 74 5.26 -8.56 12.59
CA ASP A 74 3.90 -8.23 12.19
C ASP A 74 3.59 -6.73 12.42
N CYS A 75 4.07 -6.11 13.51
CA CYS A 75 3.93 -4.66 13.71
C CYS A 75 4.78 -3.86 12.72
N LEU A 76 5.80 -4.48 12.14
CA LEU A 76 6.59 -3.88 11.09
C LEU A 76 5.93 -4.05 9.72
N ASP A 77 4.83 -4.81 9.57
CA ASP A 77 4.19 -5.29 8.33
C ASP A 77 4.65 -4.55 7.07
N CYS A 78 5.84 -4.93 6.65
CA CYS A 78 6.46 -4.47 5.44
C CYS A 78 6.84 -5.75 4.74
N ASP A 79 5.88 -6.29 3.98
CA ASP A 79 6.11 -7.11 2.78
C ASP A 79 6.92 -6.34 1.70
N SER A 80 7.80 -5.45 2.16
CA SER A 80 8.68 -4.61 1.39
C SER A 80 9.88 -5.46 1.00
N PRO A 81 10.14 -5.65 -0.31
CA PRO A 81 11.30 -6.42 -0.79
C PRO A 81 12.66 -5.80 -0.41
N TRP A 82 12.64 -4.69 0.32
CA TRP A 82 13.76 -3.86 0.73
C TRP A 82 14.37 -4.24 2.08
N LEU A 83 13.75 -5.16 2.84
CA LEU A 83 14.16 -5.46 4.22
C LEU A 83 14.57 -6.93 4.37
N ARG A 84 15.84 -7.16 4.71
CA ARG A 84 16.32 -8.49 5.11
C ARG A 84 16.26 -8.63 6.63
N PHE A 85 15.54 -9.67 7.06
CA PHE A 85 15.30 -9.98 8.47
C PHE A 85 16.38 -10.90 9.03
N THR A 86 16.95 -10.55 10.18
CA THR A 86 17.68 -11.49 11.04
C THR A 86 17.44 -11.11 12.49
N ALA A 87 16.60 -11.88 13.19
CA ALA A 87 16.45 -11.76 14.63
C ALA A 87 17.45 -12.68 15.34
N LEU A 88 18.31 -12.11 16.17
CA LEU A 88 19.19 -12.86 17.05
C LEU A 88 18.80 -12.57 18.50
N ALA A 89 18.24 -13.57 19.18
CA ALA A 89 18.03 -13.52 20.62
C ALA A 89 19.33 -13.97 21.31
N GLN A 90 19.93 -13.09 22.13
CA GLN A 90 21.11 -13.44 22.91
C GLN A 90 20.92 -13.04 24.39
N PRO A 91 21.34 -13.88 25.34
CA PRO A 91 21.40 -13.48 26.74
C PRO A 91 22.54 -12.49 26.94
N GLU A 92 22.25 -11.31 27.50
CA GLU A 92 23.26 -10.36 27.94
C GLU A 92 24.02 -10.93 29.16
N THR A 93 25.27 -10.51 29.36
CA THR A 93 26.10 -10.90 30.52
C THR A 93 25.50 -10.48 31.87
N SER A 94 24.54 -9.55 31.85
CA SER A 94 23.74 -9.13 33.00
C SER A 94 22.64 -10.12 33.37
N GLY A 95 22.25 -11.04 32.47
CA GLY A 95 21.07 -11.92 32.56
C GLY A 95 19.77 -11.30 32.02
N ASP A 96 19.84 -10.14 31.37
CA ASP A 96 18.78 -9.61 30.51
C ASP A 96 18.81 -10.27 29.13
N TRP A 97 17.72 -10.11 28.37
CA TRP A 97 17.64 -10.63 27.00
C TRP A 97 17.53 -9.46 26.02
N SER A 98 18.42 -9.45 25.03
CA SER A 98 18.30 -8.57 23.87
C SER A 98 17.88 -9.38 22.65
N VAL A 99 16.90 -8.85 21.92
CA VAL A 99 16.60 -9.26 20.56
C VAL A 99 17.12 -8.13 19.67
N GLU A 100 18.26 -8.38 19.04
CA GLU A 100 18.86 -7.41 18.12
C GLU A 100 18.29 -7.68 16.73
N THR A 101 17.71 -6.64 16.13
CA THR A 101 17.18 -6.69 14.77
C THR A 101 17.95 -5.70 13.91
N GLN A 102 18.66 -6.22 12.92
CA GLN A 102 19.43 -5.41 11.99
C GLN A 102 18.65 -5.21 10.70
N PHE A 103 18.46 -3.95 10.29
CA PHE A 103 17.91 -3.60 9.00
C PHE A 103 19.04 -3.16 8.07
N GLU A 104 19.25 -3.91 6.99
CA GLU A 104 20.09 -3.46 5.90
C GLU A 104 19.21 -2.93 4.78
N TYR A 105 19.21 -1.62 4.57
CA TYR A 105 18.71 -1.03 3.33
C TYR A 105 19.52 -1.61 2.18
N ALA A 106 18.96 -2.57 1.44
CA ALA A 106 19.57 -2.99 0.19
C ALA A 106 19.58 -1.78 -0.74
N PRO A 107 20.75 -1.33 -1.26
CA PRO A 107 20.76 -0.21 -2.18
C PRO A 107 19.93 -0.56 -3.42
N ALA A 108 19.05 0.37 -3.81
CA ALA A 108 18.24 0.37 -5.03
C ALA A 108 19.04 0.42 -6.35
N ALA A 109 20.24 -0.15 -6.37
CA ALA A 109 21.07 -0.22 -7.57
C ALA A 109 20.54 -1.26 -8.58
N SER A 110 19.72 -2.22 -8.15
CA SER A 110 18.96 -3.12 -9.01
C SER A 110 18.04 -3.99 -8.17
N LEU A 111 16.73 -3.92 -8.42
CA LEU A 111 15.78 -4.95 -7.97
C LEU A 111 15.59 -5.95 -9.09
N SER A 112 16.02 -7.19 -8.88
CA SER A 112 15.65 -8.31 -9.75
C SER A 112 14.30 -8.86 -9.31
N TYR A 113 13.30 -8.77 -10.18
CA TYR A 113 11.94 -9.22 -9.94
C TYR A 113 11.66 -10.52 -10.71
N GLU A 114 11.18 -11.55 -10.00
CA GLU A 114 10.61 -12.73 -10.62
C GLU A 114 9.08 -12.60 -10.67
N PRO A 115 8.48 -12.39 -11.87
CA PRO A 115 7.05 -12.20 -11.99
C PRO A 115 6.28 -13.43 -11.51
N ARG A 116 5.36 -13.20 -10.57
CA ARG A 116 4.34 -14.18 -10.24
C ARG A 116 3.36 -14.26 -11.39
N VAL A 117 3.03 -15.48 -11.82
CA VAL A 117 1.96 -15.68 -12.80
C VAL A 117 0.63 -15.51 -12.07
N ILE A 118 0.07 -14.31 -12.12
CA ILE A 118 -1.28 -14.05 -11.62
C ILE A 118 -2.25 -14.66 -12.63
N SER A 119 -2.71 -15.88 -12.37
CA SER A 119 -3.74 -16.52 -13.18
C SER A 119 -5.11 -15.98 -12.77
N ARG A 120 -5.47 -14.81 -13.29
CA ARG A 120 -6.82 -14.26 -13.22
C ARG A 120 -7.28 -13.77 -14.60
N PRO A 121 -8.60 -13.69 -14.81
CA PRO A 121 -9.17 -13.66 -16.15
C PRO A 121 -8.98 -12.27 -16.77
N PRO A 122 -8.94 -12.17 -18.11
CA PRO A 122 -8.63 -10.91 -18.76
C PRO A 122 -9.81 -9.95 -18.62
N MET A 123 -9.53 -8.73 -18.17
CA MET A 123 -10.38 -7.56 -18.45
C MET A 123 -10.65 -7.48 -19.94
N SER A 124 -11.79 -6.91 -20.37
CA SER A 124 -11.94 -6.59 -21.79
C SER A 124 -10.82 -5.63 -22.23
N PRO A 125 -10.41 -5.63 -23.51
CA PRO A 125 -9.33 -4.76 -23.95
C PRO A 125 -9.54 -3.26 -23.64
N PRO A 126 -10.77 -2.68 -23.76
CA PRO A 126 -11.02 -1.30 -23.33
C PRO A 126 -10.80 -1.07 -21.84
N LEU A 127 -11.32 -1.97 -20.98
CA LEU A 127 -11.14 -1.85 -19.53
C LEU A 127 -9.67 -2.05 -19.13
N ALA A 128 -8.96 -2.99 -19.75
CA ALA A 128 -7.54 -3.20 -19.53
C ALA A 128 -6.71 -1.95 -19.86
N ALA A 129 -7.00 -1.30 -20.99
CA ALA A 129 -6.33 -0.07 -21.38
C ALA A 129 -6.57 1.08 -20.39
N LEU A 130 -7.81 1.21 -19.88
CA LEU A 130 -8.12 2.18 -18.82
C LEU A 130 -7.40 1.83 -17.52
N PHE A 131 -7.36 0.55 -17.14
CA PHE A 131 -6.65 0.09 -15.96
C PHE A 131 -5.16 0.42 -16.07
N GLU A 132 -4.50 0.04 -17.16
CA GLU A 132 -3.09 0.37 -17.42
C GLU A 132 -2.85 1.89 -17.40
N GLN A 133 -3.79 2.68 -17.90
CA GLN A 133 -3.67 4.13 -17.88
C GLN A 133 -3.73 4.73 -16.45
N TYR A 134 -4.50 4.15 -15.54
CA TYR A 134 -4.86 4.80 -14.27
C TYR A 134 -4.43 4.05 -13.01
N ALA A 135 -4.06 2.77 -13.09
CA ALA A 135 -3.78 1.93 -11.94
C ALA A 135 -2.67 2.50 -11.05
N GLY A 136 -1.51 2.83 -11.62
CA GLY A 136 -0.40 3.38 -10.85
C GLY A 136 -0.76 4.71 -10.16
N ASP A 137 -1.40 5.65 -10.85
CA ASP A 137 -1.77 6.94 -10.25
C ASP A 137 -2.82 6.79 -9.15
N SER A 138 -3.82 5.93 -9.37
CA SER A 138 -4.92 5.71 -8.44
C SER A 138 -4.51 4.85 -7.24
N PHE A 139 -3.54 3.95 -7.42
CA PHE A 139 -2.94 3.20 -6.33
C PHE A 139 -2.04 4.10 -5.48
N ASP A 140 -1.25 4.97 -6.11
CA ASP A 140 -0.47 6.01 -5.39
C ASP A 140 -1.37 6.93 -4.54
N LYS A 141 -2.57 7.26 -5.05
CA LYS A 141 -3.62 7.98 -4.31
C LYS A 141 -4.14 7.18 -3.12
N HIS A 142 -4.39 5.89 -3.30
CA HIS A 142 -4.83 4.98 -2.24
C HIS A 142 -3.81 4.91 -1.10
N LEU A 143 -2.51 4.70 -1.40
CA LEU A 143 -1.45 4.72 -0.40
C LEU A 143 -1.36 6.06 0.37
N CYS A 144 -1.62 7.17 -0.32
CA CYS A 144 -1.71 8.48 0.33
C CYS A 144 -2.91 8.58 1.28
N LEU A 145 -4.05 8.01 0.88
CA LEU A 145 -5.21 7.91 1.75
C LEU A 145 -4.89 7.05 2.96
N ASP A 146 -4.32 5.85 2.80
CA ASP A 146 -3.99 4.94 3.91
C ASP A 146 -3.07 5.59 4.93
N ALA A 147 -1.99 6.23 4.45
CA ALA A 147 -1.08 7.01 5.29
C ALA A 147 -1.79 8.17 6.00
N THR A 148 -2.85 8.72 5.39
CA THR A 148 -3.69 9.75 5.99
C THR A 148 -4.62 9.15 7.05
N LEU A 149 -5.34 8.08 6.75
CA LEU A 149 -6.33 7.46 7.63
C LEU A 149 -5.69 6.99 8.94
N GLY A 150 -4.51 6.37 8.88
CA GLY A 150 -3.92 5.68 10.02
C GLY A 150 -4.63 4.36 10.33
N HIS A 151 -3.95 3.45 11.03
CA HIS A 151 -4.39 2.05 11.14
C HIS A 151 -5.66 1.81 11.98
N ASP A 152 -6.07 2.75 12.84
CA ASP A 152 -7.16 2.57 13.81
C ASP A 152 -8.39 3.47 13.57
N ALA A 153 -8.45 4.17 12.44
CA ALA A 153 -9.57 5.08 12.17
C ALA A 153 -10.85 4.29 11.83
N GLU A 154 -11.75 4.12 12.81
CA GLU A 154 -13.12 3.71 12.52
C GLU A 154 -13.78 4.75 11.59
N TRP A 155 -14.68 4.29 10.73
CA TRP A 155 -15.35 5.15 9.75
C TRP A 155 -16.87 5.03 9.82
N GLU A 156 -17.54 6.12 9.46
CA GLU A 156 -18.99 6.19 9.26
C GLU A 156 -19.28 6.86 7.93
N PHE A 157 -20.10 6.21 7.09
CA PHE A 157 -20.56 6.80 5.83
C PHE A 157 -21.99 7.31 5.95
N ASP A 158 -22.17 8.63 5.87
CA ASP A 158 -23.46 9.31 5.78
C ASP A 158 -23.84 9.45 4.31
N SER A 159 -24.55 8.45 3.78
CA SER A 159 -24.98 8.41 2.38
C SER A 159 -25.94 9.53 2.00
N SER A 160 -26.67 10.10 2.97
CA SER A 160 -27.60 11.21 2.74
C SER A 160 -26.87 12.53 2.57
N ALA A 161 -25.77 12.72 3.30
CA ALA A 161 -24.93 13.91 3.23
C ALA A 161 -23.77 13.78 2.22
N GLY A 162 -23.49 12.57 1.73
CA GLY A 162 -22.32 12.29 0.91
C GLY A 162 -21.01 12.50 1.67
N LYS A 163 -20.96 12.06 2.94
CA LYS A 163 -19.79 12.30 3.82
C LYS A 163 -19.24 11.01 4.41
N LEU A 164 -17.94 10.81 4.27
CA LEU A 164 -17.17 9.84 5.05
C LEU A 164 -16.63 10.55 6.28
N ARG A 165 -16.93 10.05 7.48
CA ARG A 165 -16.40 10.55 8.76
C ARG A 165 -15.47 9.51 9.34
N LEU A 166 -14.36 9.97 9.89
CA LEU A 166 -13.44 9.13 10.67
C LEU A 166 -13.65 9.37 12.16
N SER A 167 -13.27 8.40 12.98
CA SER A 167 -13.36 8.44 14.44
C SER A 167 -12.58 9.60 15.07
N ASP A 168 -11.52 10.06 14.42
CA ASP A 168 -10.72 11.21 14.82
C ASP A 168 -11.34 12.58 14.49
N GLY A 169 -12.54 12.59 13.91
CA GLY A 169 -13.31 13.79 13.58
C GLY A 169 -13.03 14.37 12.20
N ARG A 170 -12.10 13.81 11.43
CA ARG A 170 -11.93 14.17 10.01
C ARG A 170 -13.14 13.73 9.20
N HIS A 171 -13.41 14.46 8.12
CA HIS A 171 -14.47 14.12 7.20
C HIS A 171 -14.12 14.51 5.77
N PHE A 172 -14.66 13.75 4.84
CA PHE A 172 -14.45 13.94 3.40
C PHE A 172 -15.79 13.96 2.68
N ASP A 173 -15.91 14.85 1.70
CA ASP A 173 -17.03 14.80 0.76
C ASP A 173 -16.74 13.69 -0.26
N VAL A 174 -17.65 12.73 -0.34
CA VAL A 174 -17.48 11.49 -1.09
C VAL A 174 -18.73 11.17 -1.88
N GLN A 175 -18.57 10.42 -2.95
CA GLN A 175 -19.67 9.94 -3.77
C GLN A 175 -19.54 8.43 -4.01
N PRO A 176 -20.64 7.67 -3.92
CA PRO A 176 -20.60 6.25 -4.21
C PRO A 176 -20.38 6.03 -5.70
N ILE A 177 -19.49 5.11 -6.03
CA ILE A 177 -19.25 4.65 -7.41
C ILE A 177 -19.88 3.28 -7.65
N GLY A 178 -19.93 2.42 -6.65
CA GLY A 178 -20.56 1.11 -6.77
C GLY A 178 -20.62 0.35 -5.47
N VAL A 179 -21.22 -0.83 -5.54
CA VAL A 179 -21.36 -1.76 -4.44
C VAL A 179 -20.92 -3.13 -4.91
N PHE A 180 -20.03 -3.76 -4.15
CA PHE A 180 -19.62 -5.13 -4.38
C PHE A 180 -20.39 -6.05 -3.43
N CYS A 181 -21.05 -7.07 -3.98
CA CYS A 181 -21.72 -8.11 -3.20
C CYS A 181 -20.81 -9.33 -3.07
N ASN A 182 -20.27 -9.55 -1.87
CA ASN A 182 -19.33 -10.63 -1.58
C ASN A 182 -19.93 -12.02 -1.86
N LEU A 183 -21.21 -12.21 -1.50
CA LEU A 183 -21.89 -13.50 -1.65
C LEU A 183 -22.12 -13.91 -3.10
N ARG A 184 -22.23 -12.95 -4.02
CA ARG A 184 -22.54 -13.20 -5.43
C ARG A 184 -21.37 -12.92 -6.35
N ALA A 185 -20.28 -12.35 -5.82
CA ALA A 185 -19.18 -11.80 -6.60
C ALA A 185 -19.71 -10.89 -7.71
N THR A 186 -20.57 -9.94 -7.37
CA THR A 186 -21.14 -9.00 -8.35
C THR A 186 -20.85 -7.57 -7.96
N TRP A 187 -20.46 -6.77 -8.93
CA TRP A 187 -20.38 -5.32 -8.81
C TRP A 187 -21.65 -4.69 -9.37
N ARG A 188 -22.24 -3.75 -8.64
CA ARG A 188 -23.33 -2.91 -9.13
C ARG A 188 -22.90 -1.45 -9.09
N TRP A 189 -23.00 -0.76 -10.23
CA TRP A 189 -22.68 0.66 -10.28
C TRP A 189 -23.74 1.50 -9.58
N ALA A 190 -23.31 2.59 -8.95
CA ALA A 190 -24.21 3.45 -8.21
C ALA A 190 -25.21 4.23 -9.07
N TRP A 191 -24.95 4.42 -10.37
CA TRP A 191 -25.90 5.04 -11.30
C TRP A 191 -27.13 4.17 -11.58
N ASP A 192 -27.08 2.87 -11.25
CA ASP A 192 -28.23 1.95 -11.32
C ASP A 192 -28.97 1.81 -9.97
N MET A 193 -28.54 2.53 -8.94
CA MET A 193 -29.12 2.45 -7.59
C MET A 193 -30.00 3.66 -7.27
N PRO A 194 -31.00 3.53 -6.37
CA PRO A 194 -31.71 4.69 -5.86
C PRO A 194 -30.76 5.64 -5.13
N GLY A 195 -30.78 6.91 -5.51
CA GLY A 195 -29.88 7.94 -4.98
C GLY A 195 -29.32 8.78 -6.12
N GLU A 196 -28.71 9.91 -5.78
CA GLU A 196 -28.01 10.75 -6.75
C GLU A 196 -26.50 10.60 -6.53
N SER A 197 -25.76 10.21 -7.57
CA SER A 197 -24.29 10.20 -7.58
C SER A 197 -23.81 10.76 -8.91
N LEU A 198 -23.37 12.03 -8.88
CA LEU A 198 -22.84 12.70 -10.07
C LEU A 198 -21.57 12.00 -10.57
N ALA A 199 -20.78 11.43 -9.65
CA ALA A 199 -19.63 10.58 -9.96
C ALA A 199 -20.05 9.36 -10.78
N ALA A 200 -21.06 8.61 -10.32
CA ALA A 200 -21.51 7.41 -11.02
C ALA A 200 -22.14 7.75 -12.39
N ASP A 201 -22.94 8.81 -12.48
CA ASP A 201 -23.51 9.27 -13.76
C ASP A 201 -22.42 9.68 -14.75
N LYS A 202 -21.34 10.29 -14.26
CA LYS A 202 -20.17 10.62 -15.08
C LYS A 202 -19.44 9.35 -15.54
N LEU A 203 -19.30 8.33 -14.69
CA LEU A 203 -18.70 7.05 -15.08
C LEU A 203 -19.48 6.36 -16.21
N LEU A 204 -20.81 6.37 -16.18
CA LEU A 204 -21.61 5.81 -17.27
C LEU A 204 -21.34 6.52 -18.60
N ARG A 205 -21.26 7.86 -18.60
CA ARG A 205 -20.93 8.65 -19.79
C ARG A 205 -19.51 8.37 -20.29
N LEU A 206 -18.53 8.36 -19.39
CA LEU A 206 -17.15 8.03 -19.73
C LEU A 206 -17.04 6.61 -20.29
N GLY A 207 -17.81 5.66 -19.74
CA GLY A 207 -17.92 4.31 -20.29
C GLY A 207 -18.38 4.26 -21.73
N GLN A 208 -19.30 5.16 -22.12
CA GLN A 208 -19.76 5.30 -23.51
C GLN A 208 -18.70 5.99 -24.38
N GLU A 209 -18.03 7.03 -23.86
CA GLU A 209 -16.97 7.75 -24.58
C GLU A 209 -15.74 6.88 -24.87
N HIS A 210 -15.42 5.96 -23.96
CA HIS A 210 -14.29 5.04 -24.06
C HIS A 210 -14.68 3.65 -24.59
N ASP A 211 -15.91 3.47 -25.09
CA ASP A 211 -16.42 2.17 -25.59
C ASP A 211 -16.12 1.00 -24.63
N THR A 212 -16.30 1.22 -23.32
CA THR A 212 -15.99 0.25 -22.26
C THR A 212 -17.29 -0.34 -21.70
N PRO A 213 -17.68 -1.58 -22.11
CA PRO A 213 -18.96 -2.17 -21.73
C PRO A 213 -19.14 -2.35 -20.23
N GLU A 214 -18.08 -2.62 -19.48
CA GLU A 214 -18.13 -2.87 -18.04
C GLU A 214 -18.60 -1.64 -17.26
N LEU A 215 -18.32 -0.43 -17.76
CA LEU A 215 -18.78 0.82 -17.16
C LEU A 215 -20.24 1.15 -17.52
N GLN A 216 -20.82 0.45 -18.51
CA GLN A 216 -22.17 0.67 -19.03
C GLN A 216 -23.19 -0.37 -18.58
N GLN A 217 -22.73 -1.54 -18.12
CA GLN A 217 -23.60 -2.58 -17.60
C GLN A 217 -23.92 -2.30 -16.14
N PRO A 218 -25.20 -2.32 -15.72
CA PRO A 218 -25.59 -1.92 -14.36
C PRO A 218 -25.03 -2.85 -13.29
N VAL A 219 -24.98 -4.14 -13.60
CA VAL A 219 -24.46 -5.20 -12.74
C VAL A 219 -23.46 -6.02 -13.55
N LEU A 220 -22.27 -6.19 -13.01
CA LEU A 220 -21.22 -7.05 -13.52
C LEU A 220 -21.13 -8.27 -12.62
N THR A 221 -21.07 -9.45 -13.21
CA THR A 221 -20.54 -10.60 -12.49
C THR A 221 -19.02 -10.48 -12.53
N LEU A 222 -18.42 -10.36 -11.35
CA LEU A 222 -16.98 -10.38 -11.17
C LEU A 222 -16.50 -11.83 -11.19
N ASP A 223 -16.70 -12.47 -12.33
CA ASP A 223 -16.06 -13.74 -12.62
C ASP A 223 -14.53 -13.53 -12.78
N HIS A 224 -14.15 -12.29 -13.12
CA HIS A 224 -12.99 -12.00 -13.97
C HIS A 224 -12.27 -10.64 -13.71
N ALA A 225 -12.72 -9.82 -12.75
CA ALA A 225 -12.05 -8.58 -12.34
C ALA A 225 -12.27 -8.36 -10.84
N GLU A 226 -11.28 -7.77 -10.16
CA GLU A 226 -11.42 -7.42 -8.75
C GLU A 226 -12.17 -6.10 -8.59
N PRO A 227 -12.96 -5.93 -7.51
CA PRO A 227 -13.61 -4.66 -7.20
C PRO A 227 -12.64 -3.47 -7.25
N ASP A 228 -11.42 -3.69 -6.76
CA ASP A 228 -10.34 -2.70 -6.73
C ASP A 228 -9.93 -2.24 -8.12
N CYS A 229 -9.95 -3.12 -9.13
CA CYS A 229 -9.68 -2.72 -10.51
C CYS A 229 -10.69 -1.67 -10.99
N LEU A 230 -11.97 -1.88 -10.67
CA LEU A 230 -13.04 -0.95 -11.02
C LEU A 230 -12.91 0.36 -10.23
N ALA A 231 -12.54 0.28 -8.95
CA ALA A 231 -12.31 1.44 -8.10
C ALA A 231 -11.12 2.29 -8.58
N LEU A 232 -9.99 1.65 -8.93
CA LEU A 232 -8.81 2.30 -9.49
C LEU A 232 -9.11 2.99 -10.82
N VAL A 233 -9.80 2.31 -11.74
CA VAL A 233 -10.24 2.91 -13.01
C VAL A 233 -11.18 4.09 -12.77
N ALA A 234 -12.17 3.93 -11.88
CA ALA A 234 -13.11 4.98 -11.56
C ALA A 234 -12.43 6.21 -10.94
N CYS A 235 -11.50 6.00 -10.01
CA CYS A 235 -10.70 7.06 -9.39
C CYS A 235 -9.94 7.88 -10.45
N GLY A 236 -9.26 7.20 -11.38
CA GLY A 236 -8.53 7.85 -12.47
C GLY A 236 -9.42 8.59 -13.47
N LEU A 237 -10.50 7.96 -13.92
CA LEU A 237 -11.46 8.56 -14.87
C LEU A 237 -12.17 9.80 -14.30
N LEU A 238 -12.45 9.80 -13.01
CA LEU A 238 -13.10 10.92 -12.34
C LEU A 238 -12.13 12.03 -11.95
N ASP A 239 -10.82 11.77 -12.05
CA ASP A 239 -9.76 12.60 -11.48
C ASP A 239 -10.00 12.85 -9.98
N ALA A 240 -10.42 11.81 -9.26
CA ALA A 240 -10.64 11.86 -7.82
C ALA A 240 -9.30 11.81 -7.08
N ASP A 241 -9.19 12.40 -5.89
CA ASP A 241 -7.95 12.32 -5.09
C ASP A 241 -7.78 10.99 -4.39
N PHE A 242 -8.86 10.25 -4.14
CA PHE A 242 -8.82 8.92 -3.54
C PHE A 242 -10.09 8.10 -3.85
N TRP A 243 -9.98 6.80 -3.59
CA TRP A 243 -11.12 5.90 -3.43
C TRP A 243 -11.05 5.21 -2.08
N PHE A 244 -12.20 4.77 -1.56
CA PHE A 244 -12.30 4.12 -0.25
C PHE A 244 -13.35 3.00 -0.30
N GLU A 245 -13.00 1.84 0.26
CA GLU A 245 -13.93 0.73 0.47
C GLU A 245 -14.54 0.81 1.86
N CYS A 246 -15.86 1.02 1.91
CA CYS A 246 -16.66 0.86 3.11
C CYS A 246 -17.05 -0.61 3.25
N ASP A 247 -16.18 -1.41 3.87
CA ASP A 247 -16.39 -2.83 4.08
C ASP A 247 -17.63 -3.13 4.93
N GLY A 248 -18.47 -4.04 4.43
CA GLY A 248 -19.65 -4.52 5.13
C GLY A 248 -19.71 -6.05 5.19
N PRO A 249 -20.51 -6.63 6.10
CA PRO A 249 -20.58 -8.09 6.29
C PRO A 249 -21.07 -8.88 5.06
N GLN A 250 -21.76 -8.24 4.12
CA GLN A 250 -22.33 -8.87 2.93
C GLN A 250 -21.96 -8.11 1.66
N ASP A 251 -22.00 -6.78 1.74
CA ASP A 251 -21.72 -5.88 0.63
C ASP A 251 -20.73 -4.81 1.10
N SER A 252 -19.80 -4.45 0.22
CA SER A 252 -18.89 -3.31 0.40
C SER A 252 -19.31 -2.17 -0.51
N ILE A 253 -19.32 -0.94 0.01
CA ILE A 253 -19.64 0.27 -0.77
C ILE A 253 -18.33 0.94 -1.16
N PHE A 254 -18.14 1.19 -2.45
CA PHE A 254 -16.96 1.87 -2.96
C PHE A 254 -17.26 3.34 -3.19
N LEU A 255 -16.40 4.19 -2.64
CA LEU A 255 -16.53 5.64 -2.65
C LEU A 255 -15.34 6.26 -3.38
N VAL A 256 -15.56 7.45 -3.94
CA VAL A 256 -14.47 8.35 -4.38
C VAL A 256 -14.64 9.70 -3.71
N GLY A 257 -13.53 10.39 -3.46
CA GLY A 257 -13.55 11.71 -2.85
C GLY A 257 -12.38 12.56 -3.26
N ASN A 258 -12.47 13.84 -2.88
CA ASN A 258 -11.42 14.83 -3.07
C ASN A 258 -11.05 15.45 -1.73
N TYR A 259 -9.76 15.74 -1.56
CA TYR A 259 -9.32 16.48 -0.39
C TYR A 259 -9.74 17.94 -0.55
N ALA A 260 -10.13 18.57 0.56
CA ALA A 260 -10.36 20.02 0.57
C ALA A 260 -9.08 20.80 0.20
N THR A 261 -7.92 20.23 0.53
CA THR A 261 -6.60 20.72 0.14
C THR A 261 -5.84 19.56 -0.52
N PRO A 262 -5.42 19.66 -1.79
CA PRO A 262 -4.68 18.60 -2.47
C PRO A 262 -3.45 18.16 -1.66
N LEU A 263 -3.27 16.85 -1.51
CA LEU A 263 -2.07 16.32 -0.89
C LEU A 263 -0.87 16.54 -1.83
N THR A 264 0.20 17.11 -1.30
CA THR A 264 1.48 17.14 -2.02
C THR A 264 2.03 15.72 -2.05
N ARG A 265 2.11 15.13 -3.25
CA ARG A 265 2.68 13.81 -3.47
C ARG A 265 4.11 13.98 -3.98
N GLU A 266 5.10 13.80 -3.11
CA GLU A 266 6.47 13.65 -3.57
C GLU A 266 6.63 12.32 -4.29
N ARG A 267 6.74 12.38 -5.62
CA ARG A 267 6.82 11.21 -6.49
C ARG A 267 8.27 10.95 -6.89
N GLU A 268 9.11 10.76 -5.88
CA GLU A 268 10.51 10.39 -6.09
C GLU A 268 10.62 8.98 -6.72
N PRO A 269 11.75 8.64 -7.37
CA PRO A 269 11.87 7.38 -8.11
C PRO A 269 11.60 6.14 -7.25
N ASP A 270 11.95 6.18 -5.96
CA ASP A 270 11.70 5.10 -5.00
C ASP A 270 10.20 4.80 -4.85
N ARG A 271 9.38 5.87 -4.72
CA ARG A 271 7.92 5.75 -4.61
C ARG A 271 7.31 5.25 -5.91
N LEU A 272 7.82 5.72 -7.05
CA LEU A 272 7.37 5.26 -8.36
C LEU A 272 7.62 3.75 -8.52
N ALA A 273 8.83 3.30 -8.17
CA ALA A 273 9.18 1.88 -8.23
C ALA A 273 8.34 1.04 -7.28
N TYR A 274 8.10 1.51 -6.05
CA TYR A 274 7.25 0.82 -5.08
C TYR A 274 5.84 0.60 -5.63
N VAL A 275 5.16 1.67 -6.05
CA VAL A 275 3.80 1.58 -6.60
C VAL A 275 3.73 0.65 -7.82
N VAL A 276 4.74 0.70 -8.68
CA VAL A 276 4.78 -0.17 -9.86
C VAL A 276 4.86 -1.64 -9.47
N LEU A 277 5.69 -1.98 -8.49
CA LEU A 277 5.83 -3.35 -8.00
C LEU A 277 4.55 -3.83 -7.31
N GLU A 278 3.95 -3.00 -6.46
CA GLU A 278 2.67 -3.32 -5.82
C GLU A 278 1.56 -3.58 -6.84
N VAL A 279 1.43 -2.74 -7.87
CA VAL A 279 0.39 -2.89 -8.88
C VAL A 279 0.58 -4.17 -9.68
N ILE A 280 1.81 -4.50 -10.12
CA ILE A 280 2.04 -5.70 -10.94
C ILE A 280 1.99 -7.00 -10.12
N GLU A 281 2.18 -6.93 -8.80
CA GLU A 281 2.06 -8.07 -7.90
C GLU A 281 0.61 -8.41 -7.56
N ASN A 282 -0.26 -7.40 -7.52
CA ASN A 282 -1.66 -7.57 -7.16
C ASN A 282 -2.60 -7.63 -8.38
N PHE A 283 -2.21 -7.05 -9.52
CA PHE A 283 -3.10 -6.92 -10.67
C PHE A 283 -2.48 -7.40 -11.99
N ALA A 284 -3.28 -8.10 -12.78
CA ALA A 284 -2.93 -8.46 -14.14
C ALA A 284 -3.04 -7.24 -15.06
N CYS A 285 -1.91 -6.79 -15.61
CA CYS A 285 -1.85 -5.67 -16.55
C CYS A 285 -0.67 -5.78 -17.51
N ASP A 286 -0.63 -4.95 -18.56
CA ASP A 286 0.61 -4.68 -19.28
C ASP A 286 1.54 -3.80 -18.41
N HIS A 287 2.61 -4.39 -17.88
CA HIS A 287 3.53 -3.72 -16.96
C HIS A 287 4.17 -2.48 -17.60
N ARG A 288 4.43 -2.53 -18.91
CA ARG A 288 5.08 -1.44 -19.62
C ARG A 288 4.11 -0.29 -19.83
N ALA A 289 2.90 -0.57 -20.33
CA ALA A 289 1.87 0.44 -20.51
C ALA A 289 1.56 1.14 -19.18
N MET A 290 1.37 0.35 -18.11
CA MET A 290 1.11 0.86 -16.77
C MET A 290 2.22 1.77 -16.26
N LEU A 291 3.48 1.32 -16.33
CA LEU A 291 4.62 2.13 -15.92
C LEU A 291 4.75 3.42 -16.74
N GLU A 292 4.57 3.36 -18.05
CA GLU A 292 4.66 4.55 -18.91
C GLU A 292 3.57 5.59 -18.57
N HIS A 293 2.33 5.15 -18.34
CA HIS A 293 1.25 6.04 -17.97
C HIS A 293 1.45 6.66 -16.59
N PHE A 294 1.81 5.85 -15.60
CA PHE A 294 2.06 6.33 -14.25
C PHE A 294 3.26 7.28 -14.17
N ALA A 295 4.36 6.97 -14.87
CA ALA A 295 5.50 7.88 -14.93
C ALA A 295 5.12 9.24 -15.53
N ARG A 296 4.32 9.26 -16.61
CA ARG A 296 3.82 10.52 -17.19
C ARG A 296 2.90 11.27 -16.22
N SER A 297 1.98 10.60 -15.53
CA SER A 297 1.11 11.26 -14.54
C SER A 297 1.90 11.80 -13.35
N ALA A 298 3.01 11.16 -13.00
CA ALA A 298 3.97 11.62 -11.99
C ALA A 298 4.88 12.77 -12.46
N GLY A 299 4.72 13.24 -13.71
CA GLY A 299 5.52 14.34 -14.27
C GLY A 299 6.89 13.90 -14.79
N TYR A 300 7.16 12.60 -14.90
CA TYR A 300 8.40 12.10 -15.46
C TYR A 300 8.41 12.29 -16.97
N ARG A 301 9.57 12.65 -17.50
CA ARG A 301 9.82 12.64 -18.93
C ARG A 301 10.39 11.28 -19.32
N LEU A 302 9.72 10.59 -20.22
CA LEU A 302 10.23 9.33 -20.75
C LEU A 302 11.38 9.57 -21.73
N GLY A 303 12.46 8.81 -21.57
CA GLY A 303 13.60 8.77 -22.46
C GLY A 303 13.42 7.71 -23.56
N GLY A 304 14.08 7.94 -24.70
CA GLY A 304 14.21 6.92 -25.73
C GLY A 304 15.44 6.07 -25.46
N SER A 305 15.27 4.85 -24.94
CA SER A 305 16.39 3.91 -24.74
C SER A 305 16.88 3.28 -26.07
N GLY A 306 16.12 3.45 -27.16
CA GLY A 306 16.33 2.77 -28.44
C GLY A 306 16.05 1.25 -28.41
N ASP A 307 15.91 0.67 -27.22
CA ASP A 307 15.63 -0.73 -26.97
C ASP A 307 14.17 -0.88 -26.48
N PRO A 308 13.28 -1.57 -27.22
CA PRO A 308 11.90 -1.76 -26.80
C PRO A 308 11.75 -2.60 -25.51
N ARG A 309 12.83 -3.20 -25.00
CA ARG A 309 12.85 -3.89 -23.70
C ARG A 309 13.34 -3.02 -22.56
N ARG A 310 13.62 -1.74 -22.81
CA ARG A 310 14.04 -0.80 -21.79
C ARG A 310 13.16 0.45 -21.83
N LEU A 311 12.81 0.93 -20.65
CA LEU A 311 12.18 2.24 -20.47
C LEU A 311 13.06 3.07 -19.56
N GLU A 312 13.36 4.28 -20.00
CA GLU A 312 14.02 5.28 -19.16
C GLU A 312 12.99 6.35 -18.80
N ALA A 313 12.94 6.75 -17.53
CA ALA A 313 12.11 7.85 -17.06
C ALA A 313 12.97 8.81 -16.22
N PHE A 314 12.78 10.11 -16.40
CA PHE A 314 13.50 11.15 -15.70
C PHE A 314 12.54 11.97 -14.84
N SER A 315 12.80 12.02 -13.54
CA SER A 315 11.99 12.80 -12.60
C SER A 315 12.11 14.30 -12.90
N PRO A 316 11.20 15.15 -12.39
CA PRO A 316 11.33 16.60 -12.48
C PRO A 316 12.65 17.14 -11.92
N GLN A 317 13.24 16.45 -10.94
CA GLN A 317 14.52 16.77 -10.30
C GLN A 317 15.72 16.22 -11.07
N GLY A 318 15.51 15.48 -12.17
CA GLY A 318 16.55 14.93 -13.03
C GLY A 318 17.07 13.55 -12.64
N LYS A 319 16.53 12.93 -11.59
CA LYS A 319 16.86 11.55 -11.22
C LYS A 319 16.35 10.58 -12.29
N ARG A 320 17.05 9.46 -12.47
CA ARG A 320 16.74 8.50 -13.54
C ARG A 320 16.24 7.18 -12.98
N LEU A 321 15.18 6.68 -13.60
CA LEU A 321 14.64 5.35 -13.40
C LEU A 321 14.79 4.56 -14.70
N LEU A 322 15.36 3.36 -14.61
CA LEU A 322 15.51 2.43 -15.72
C LEU A 322 14.72 1.16 -15.42
N ALA A 323 13.77 0.82 -16.28
CA ALA A 323 13.03 -0.43 -16.23
C ALA A 323 13.42 -1.34 -17.40
N ALA A 324 13.62 -2.62 -17.12
CA ALA A 324 13.87 -3.64 -18.13
C ALA A 324 12.75 -4.70 -18.14
N PHE A 325 12.36 -5.10 -19.34
CA PHE A 325 11.27 -6.05 -19.59
C PHE A 325 11.78 -7.29 -20.31
N ASP A 326 11.13 -8.42 -20.05
CA ASP A 326 11.38 -9.64 -20.83
C ASP A 326 10.68 -9.63 -22.19
N LYS A 327 10.76 -10.76 -22.90
CA LYS A 327 10.15 -10.90 -24.23
C LYS A 327 8.62 -10.89 -24.22
N ALA A 328 8.00 -11.18 -23.07
CA ALA A 328 6.56 -11.15 -22.88
C ALA A 328 6.07 -9.78 -22.37
N GLY A 329 6.95 -8.79 -22.24
CA GLY A 329 6.60 -7.46 -21.73
C GLY A 329 6.51 -7.39 -20.20
N GLN A 330 6.91 -8.46 -19.50
CA GLN A 330 6.90 -8.49 -18.04
C GLN A 330 8.12 -7.77 -17.49
N LEU A 331 7.91 -6.91 -16.48
CA LEU A 331 8.99 -6.25 -15.75
C LEU A 331 9.93 -7.30 -15.15
N ARG A 332 11.24 -7.09 -15.28
CA ARG A 332 12.29 -7.94 -14.71
C ARG A 332 13.22 -7.20 -13.78
N GLU A 333 13.44 -5.93 -14.07
CA GLU A 333 14.37 -5.11 -13.32
C GLU A 333 13.88 -3.67 -13.32
N ILE A 334 14.02 -3.02 -12.16
CA ILE A 334 13.87 -1.58 -12.00
C ILE A 334 15.08 -1.06 -11.22
N VAL A 335 15.76 -0.06 -11.79
CA VAL A 335 17.00 0.52 -11.28
C VAL A 335 16.80 2.01 -11.07
N LEU A 336 17.23 2.50 -9.91
CA LEU A 336 17.16 3.90 -9.54
C LEU A 336 18.58 4.47 -9.54
N ASP A 337 18.85 5.34 -10.50
CA ASP A 337 20.16 5.99 -10.64
C ASP A 337 20.09 7.39 -10.00
N PRO A 338 20.92 7.65 -8.96
CA PRO A 338 20.85 8.85 -8.14
C PRO A 338 21.12 10.18 -8.87
#